data_AF-A0A3R7QSG2-F1
#
_entry.id   AF-A0A3R7QSG2-F1
#
_cell.length_a   1.000
_cell.length_b   1.000
_cell.length_c   1.000
_cell.angle_alpha   90.00
_cell.angle_beta   90.00
_cell.angle_gamma   90.00
#
_symmetry.space_group_name_H-M   'P 1'
#
loop_
_entity.id
_entity.type
_entity.pdbx_description
1 polymer ?
#
loop_
_entity_poly.entity_id
_entity_poly.type
_entity_poly.pdbx_seq_one_letter_code
_entity_poly.pdbx_strand_id
1 'polypeptide(L)'
;MSYNYGLTDGLELANQDYTICIRTERNFCGIQYEACADTGNEHQPQSFTLSGRPTSTAGSLAGATSCTKDWLTIPCVTDSATTPVTSCQDRLCGDSFNVVESRTAGNVVVYSYVKPFVLIYHTDATEGSAVPSEESNRGFCLNYVQQPCV
;
A
#
# COMPACT_ATOMS: atom_id res chain seq x y z
N MET A 1 -7.54 4.79 7.90
CA MET A 1 -8.17 5.12 6.60
C MET A 1 -8.26 3.84 5.80
N SER A 2 -9.33 3.64 5.05
CA SER A 2 -9.47 2.48 4.18
C SER A 2 -10.02 2.92 2.83
N TYR A 3 -9.64 2.19 1.79
CA TYR A 3 -10.26 2.27 0.48
C TYR A 3 -10.49 0.86 -0.01
N ASN A 4 -11.76 0.56 -0.28
CA ASN A 4 -12.22 -0.72 -0.81
C ASN A 4 -11.94 -1.96 0.05
N TYR A 5 -11.56 -1.74 1.30
CA TYR A 5 -11.26 -2.80 2.25
C TYR A 5 -12.48 -3.24 3.06
N GLY A 6 -12.70 -4.55 3.10
CA GLY A 6 -13.67 -5.23 3.94
C GLY A 6 -13.01 -6.42 4.64
N LEU A 7 -13.40 -6.66 5.91
CA LEU A 7 -12.80 -7.71 6.75
C LEU A 7 -13.04 -9.13 6.22
N THR A 8 -14.22 -9.38 5.65
CA THR A 8 -14.65 -10.71 5.19
C THR A 8 -14.91 -10.77 3.69
N ASP A 9 -15.63 -9.78 3.15
CA ASP A 9 -16.17 -9.84 1.78
C ASP A 9 -15.77 -8.64 0.91
N GLY A 10 -14.72 -7.91 1.31
CA GLY A 10 -14.21 -6.79 0.53
C GLY A 10 -13.54 -7.28 -0.75
N LEU A 11 -13.90 -6.69 -1.88
CA LEU A 11 -13.28 -6.94 -3.18
C LEU A 11 -12.80 -5.63 -3.78
N GLU A 12 -11.61 -5.68 -4.36
CA GLU A 12 -11.04 -4.61 -5.14
C GLU A 12 -11.92 -4.27 -6.36
N LEU A 13 -11.98 -2.98 -6.70
CA LEU A 13 -12.77 -2.42 -7.78
C LEU A 13 -11.81 -2.16 -8.92
N ALA A 14 -12.25 -2.49 -10.12
CA ALA A 14 -11.51 -2.23 -11.35
C ALA A 14 -11.51 -0.75 -11.75
N ASN A 15 -10.48 -0.35 -12.48
CA ASN A 15 -10.30 0.94 -13.15
C ASN A 15 -10.40 2.13 -12.20
N GLN A 16 -9.78 2.04 -11.03
CA GLN A 16 -9.72 3.14 -10.09
C GLN A 16 -8.46 3.97 -10.31
N ASP A 17 -8.60 5.29 -10.30
CA ASP A 17 -7.50 6.24 -10.19
C ASP A 17 -7.94 7.34 -9.22
N TYR A 18 -7.69 7.09 -7.94
CA TYR A 18 -8.20 7.92 -6.85
C TYR A 18 -7.06 8.52 -6.02
N THR A 19 -7.03 9.85 -5.96
CA THR A 19 -6.09 10.59 -5.12
C THR A 19 -6.69 10.90 -3.77
N ILE A 20 -6.02 10.45 -2.71
CA ILE A 20 -6.39 10.71 -1.31
C ILE A 20 -5.44 11.75 -0.74
N CYS A 21 -5.98 12.88 -0.31
CA CYS A 21 -5.22 13.96 0.30
C CYS A 21 -5.39 13.95 1.83
N ILE A 22 -4.29 13.88 2.57
CA ILE A 22 -4.29 14.06 4.03
C ILE A 22 -3.83 15.48 4.32
N ARG A 23 -4.62 16.23 5.09
CA ARG A 23 -4.28 17.60 5.48
C ARG A 23 -2.96 17.61 6.25
N THR A 24 -1.94 18.30 5.73
CA THR A 24 -0.68 18.52 6.43
C THR A 24 -0.87 19.54 7.57
N GLU A 25 -0.52 19.17 8.78
CA GLU A 25 -0.54 20.06 9.94
C GLU A 25 0.71 20.94 10.04
N ARG A 26 0.57 22.10 10.69
CA ARG A 26 1.72 22.98 10.97
C ARG A 26 2.75 22.23 11.81
N ASN A 27 4.04 22.40 11.48
CA ASN A 27 5.19 21.75 12.11
C ASN A 27 5.32 20.25 11.85
N PHE A 28 4.57 19.70 10.90
CA PHE A 28 4.74 18.33 10.43
C PHE A 28 5.36 18.31 9.02
N CYS A 29 6.40 17.50 8.86
CA CYS A 29 7.19 17.41 7.63
C CYS A 29 7.16 16.02 7.00
N GLY A 30 6.74 15.00 7.75
CA GLY A 30 6.52 13.67 7.20
C GLY A 30 5.23 13.04 7.70
N ILE A 31 5.01 11.82 7.24
CA ILE A 31 3.88 10.99 7.62
C ILE A 31 4.35 9.53 7.59
N GLN A 32 3.95 8.76 8.59
CA GLN A 32 4.12 7.32 8.60
C GLN A 32 2.79 6.64 8.33
N TYR A 33 2.85 5.48 7.69
CA TYR A 33 1.71 4.61 7.42
C TYR A 33 2.02 3.20 7.91
N GLU A 34 1.01 2.51 8.41
CA GLU A 34 1.07 1.09 8.74
C GLU A 34 -0.21 0.40 8.29
N ALA A 35 -0.13 -0.85 7.85
CA ALA A 35 -1.32 -1.63 7.54
C ALA A 35 -2.14 -1.86 8.82
N CYS A 36 -3.47 -1.72 8.74
CA CYS A 36 -4.36 -2.02 9.85
C CYS A 36 -4.20 -3.48 10.29
N ALA A 37 -4.49 -3.79 11.55
CA ALA A 37 -4.64 -5.18 11.97
C ALA A 37 -5.84 -5.81 11.24
N ASP A 38 -5.62 -6.97 10.61
CA ASP A 38 -6.69 -7.76 10.00
C ASP A 38 -7.14 -8.86 10.98
N THR A 39 -8.30 -8.64 11.60
CA THR A 39 -8.88 -9.62 12.54
C THR A 39 -9.80 -10.62 11.84
N GLY A 40 -10.05 -10.47 10.54
CA GLY A 40 -10.87 -11.40 9.76
C GLY A 40 -10.08 -12.61 9.26
N ASN A 41 -8.80 -12.41 8.97
CA ASN A 41 -7.89 -13.45 8.48
C ASN A 41 -6.62 -13.54 9.33
N GLU A 42 -6.70 -14.23 10.47
CA GLU A 42 -5.59 -14.34 11.43
C GLU A 42 -4.32 -15.01 10.86
N HIS A 43 -4.47 -15.89 9.86
CA HIS A 43 -3.34 -16.65 9.29
C HIS A 43 -2.62 -15.90 8.16
N GLN A 44 -3.27 -14.92 7.53
CA GLN A 44 -2.72 -14.07 6.46
C GLN A 44 -3.42 -12.71 6.52
N PRO A 45 -2.86 -11.72 7.24
CA PRO A 45 -3.49 -10.42 7.38
C PRO A 45 -3.47 -9.69 6.04
N GLN A 46 -4.63 -9.58 5.43
CA GLN A 46 -4.86 -9.05 4.07
C GLN A 46 -5.48 -7.64 4.16
N SER A 47 -5.00 -6.81 5.08
CA SER A 47 -5.41 -5.40 5.17
C SER A 47 -4.73 -4.52 4.13
N PHE A 48 -3.81 -5.07 3.34
CA PHE A 48 -3.25 -4.48 2.14
C PHE A 48 -3.04 -5.60 1.12
N THR A 49 -3.75 -5.54 -0.01
CA THR A 49 -3.66 -6.54 -1.08
C THR A 49 -4.00 -5.88 -2.41
N LEU A 50 -2.97 -5.60 -3.21
CA LEU A 50 -3.05 -4.99 -4.55
C LEU A 50 -2.19 -5.83 -5.49
N SER A 51 -2.68 -6.24 -6.66
CA SER A 51 -1.99 -7.24 -7.51
C SER A 51 -1.54 -8.50 -6.74
N GLY A 52 -2.30 -8.88 -5.70
CA GLY A 52 -2.13 -10.11 -4.94
C GLY A 52 -2.54 -11.33 -5.75
N ARG A 53 -2.29 -12.53 -5.22
CA ARG A 53 -2.63 -13.79 -5.90
C ARG A 53 -3.54 -14.64 -5.01
N PRO A 54 -4.64 -15.22 -5.53
CA PRO A 54 -5.64 -15.95 -4.75
C PRO A 54 -5.12 -17.28 -4.20
N THR A 55 -4.11 -17.87 -4.84
CA THR A 55 -3.62 -19.23 -4.53
C THR A 55 -2.18 -19.26 -4.01
N SER A 56 -1.53 -18.10 -3.85
CA SER A 56 -0.14 -18.02 -3.39
C SER A 56 0.19 -16.66 -2.81
N THR A 57 1.11 -16.57 -1.86
CA THR A 57 1.61 -15.28 -1.37
C THR A 57 2.37 -14.54 -2.48
N ALA A 58 1.92 -13.33 -2.79
CA ALA A 58 2.64 -12.41 -3.68
C ALA A 58 3.87 -11.82 -2.97
N GLY A 59 3.77 -11.60 -1.67
CA GLY A 59 4.73 -10.90 -0.85
C GLY A 59 4.60 -9.39 -1.00
N SER A 60 5.65 -8.70 -0.59
CA SER A 60 5.82 -7.29 -0.92
C SER A 60 6.42 -7.13 -2.31
N LEU A 61 5.84 -6.21 -3.08
CA LEU A 61 6.36 -5.71 -4.34
C LEU A 61 6.39 -4.18 -4.29
N ALA A 62 7.39 -3.56 -4.92
CA ALA A 62 7.53 -2.11 -4.87
C ALA A 62 8.11 -1.53 -6.16
N GLY A 63 7.83 -0.26 -6.42
CA GLY A 63 8.35 0.48 -7.56
C GLY A 63 7.63 0.17 -8.88
N ALA A 64 7.87 1.03 -9.87
CA ALA A 64 7.18 1.00 -11.17
C ALA A 64 7.40 -0.27 -12.01
N THR A 65 8.49 -1.01 -11.80
CA THR A 65 8.78 -2.23 -12.58
C THR A 65 8.01 -3.45 -12.08
N SER A 66 7.75 -3.52 -10.77
CA SER A 66 7.09 -4.66 -10.14
C SER A 66 5.60 -4.40 -9.94
N CYS A 67 5.21 -3.15 -9.71
CA CYS A 67 3.83 -2.72 -9.53
C CYS A 67 3.29 -2.07 -10.81
N THR A 68 2.95 -2.92 -11.78
CA THR A 68 2.53 -2.49 -13.14
C THR A 68 1.03 -2.55 -13.39
N LYS A 69 0.25 -3.14 -12.47
CA LYS A 69 -1.21 -3.31 -12.62
C LYS A 69 -1.97 -2.50 -11.58
N ASP A 70 -1.90 -2.92 -10.32
CA ASP A 70 -2.57 -2.28 -9.20
C ASP A 70 -1.52 -1.88 -8.17
N TRP A 71 -1.63 -0.65 -7.65
CA TRP A 71 -0.69 -0.15 -6.69
C TRP A 71 -1.21 1.02 -5.89
N LEU A 72 -0.56 1.23 -4.75
CA LEU A 72 -0.69 2.44 -3.96
C LEU A 72 0.58 3.26 -4.13
N THR A 73 0.42 4.44 -4.72
CA THR A 73 1.50 5.41 -4.82
C THR A 73 1.60 6.16 -3.50
N ILE A 74 2.79 6.18 -2.92
CA ILE A 74 3.15 7.07 -1.80
C ILE A 74 4.44 7.77 -2.22
N PRO A 75 4.44 9.11 -2.38
CA PRO A 75 5.61 9.82 -2.88
C PRO A 75 6.85 9.55 -2.01
N CYS A 76 7.90 8.99 -2.62
CA CYS A 76 9.17 8.66 -1.98
C CYS A 76 9.01 7.96 -0.62
N VAL A 77 8.47 6.74 -0.66
CA VAL A 77 8.23 5.92 0.52
C VAL A 77 9.46 5.09 0.89
N THR A 78 9.71 4.97 2.19
CA THR A 78 10.84 4.24 2.79
C THR A 78 10.39 3.47 4.03
N ASP A 79 11.16 2.49 4.49
CA ASP A 79 10.93 1.75 5.74
C ASP A 79 11.67 2.35 6.96
N SER A 80 12.28 3.53 6.80
CA SER A 80 13.03 4.18 7.86
C SER A 80 12.78 5.68 7.89
N ALA A 81 12.56 6.19 9.10
CA ALA A 81 12.33 7.61 9.36
C ALA A 81 13.53 8.52 9.01
N THR A 82 14.71 7.94 8.74
CA THR A 82 15.97 8.69 8.54
C THR A 82 16.63 8.44 7.18
N THR A 83 16.03 7.62 6.31
CA THR A 83 16.63 7.28 5.02
C THR A 83 16.76 8.53 4.16
N PRO A 84 17.97 8.85 3.64
CA PRO A 84 18.13 9.94 2.68
C PRO A 84 17.18 9.72 1.50
N VAL A 85 16.56 10.80 1.03
CA VAL A 85 15.56 10.85 -0.06
C VAL A 85 16.06 10.28 -1.41
N THR A 86 17.29 9.77 -1.46
CA THR A 86 17.94 9.20 -2.64
C THR A 86 17.62 7.72 -2.88
N SER A 87 17.07 7.00 -1.89
CA SER A 87 16.66 5.60 -2.04
C SER A 87 15.26 5.40 -1.45
N CYS A 88 14.26 5.54 -2.30
CA CYS A 88 12.85 5.35 -1.94
C CYS A 88 12.09 4.74 -3.11
N GLN A 89 10.93 4.15 -2.80
CA GLN A 89 10.01 3.63 -3.80
C GLN A 89 8.90 4.66 -4.07
N ASP A 90 8.22 4.54 -5.20
CA ASP A 90 7.07 5.38 -5.55
C ASP A 90 5.74 4.63 -5.44
N ARG A 91 5.75 3.29 -5.56
CA ARG A 91 4.57 2.43 -5.59
C ARG A 91 4.77 1.23 -4.69
N LEU A 92 3.68 0.78 -4.06
CA LEU A 92 3.63 -0.45 -3.28
C LEU A 92 2.46 -1.31 -3.78
N CYS A 93 2.70 -2.61 -3.87
CA CYS A 93 1.70 -3.61 -4.24
C CYS A 93 2.09 -4.98 -3.65
N GLY A 94 1.37 -6.02 -4.03
CA GLY A 94 1.41 -7.35 -3.42
C GLY A 94 0.43 -7.48 -2.26
N ASP A 95 0.68 -8.47 -1.40
CA ASP A 95 -0.15 -8.79 -0.22
C ASP A 95 0.56 -8.43 1.11
N SER A 96 1.63 -7.64 1.03
CA SER A 96 2.34 -7.09 2.18
C SER A 96 2.78 -5.66 1.93
N PHE A 97 2.37 -4.76 2.81
CA PHE A 97 2.67 -3.34 2.79
C PHE A 97 4.11 -3.08 3.25
N ASN A 98 5.04 -3.10 2.30
CA ASN A 98 6.47 -2.97 2.54
C ASN A 98 7.17 -2.44 1.28
N VAL A 99 8.32 -1.76 1.46
CA VAL A 99 9.14 -1.18 0.38
C VAL A 99 10.23 -2.14 -0.12
N VAL A 100 10.45 -3.25 0.57
CA VAL A 100 11.45 -4.27 0.23
C VAL A 100 10.76 -5.45 -0.44
N GLU A 101 11.08 -5.66 -1.72
CA GLU A 101 10.53 -6.78 -2.48
C GLU A 101 10.95 -8.13 -1.89
N SER A 102 9.98 -8.93 -1.45
CA SER A 102 10.21 -10.27 -0.93
C SER A 102 8.91 -11.03 -0.74
N ARG A 103 8.92 -12.32 -1.08
CA ARG A 103 7.79 -13.25 -0.86
C ARG A 103 7.52 -13.56 0.61
N THR A 104 8.46 -13.24 1.50
CA THR A 104 8.35 -13.51 2.94
C THR A 104 8.41 -12.23 3.76
N ALA A 105 8.50 -11.06 3.13
CA ALA A 105 8.36 -9.80 3.83
C ALA A 105 6.91 -9.65 4.29
N GLY A 106 6.72 -9.27 5.54
CA GLY A 106 5.42 -8.86 6.06
C GLY A 106 5.22 -7.35 5.99
N ASN A 107 4.05 -6.92 6.45
CA ASN A 107 3.73 -5.51 6.64
C ASN A 107 4.76 -4.83 7.57
N VAL A 108 5.19 -3.63 7.20
CA VAL A 108 6.05 -2.76 8.02
C VAL A 108 5.45 -1.36 8.12
N VAL A 109 5.97 -0.57 9.06
CA VAL A 109 5.71 0.87 9.07
C VAL A 109 6.56 1.51 7.98
N VAL A 110 5.95 2.34 7.15
CA VAL A 110 6.64 3.08 6.09
C VAL A 110 6.49 4.59 6.30
N TYR A 111 7.41 5.36 5.74
CA TYR A 111 7.55 6.78 5.94
C TYR A 111 7.63 7.52 4.61
N SER A 112 7.01 8.69 4.54
CA SER A 112 7.23 9.68 3.47
C SER A 112 7.41 11.06 4.09
N TYR A 113 8.43 11.78 3.63
CA TYR A 113 8.71 13.17 4.01
C TYR A 113 8.41 14.16 2.86
N VAL A 114 7.60 13.72 1.89
CA VAL A 114 7.19 14.54 0.74
C VAL A 114 5.84 15.18 1.04
N LYS A 115 5.74 16.49 0.77
CA LYS A 115 4.49 17.25 0.89
C LYS A 115 3.99 17.67 -0.49
N PRO A 116 2.66 17.70 -0.73
CA PRO A 116 1.58 17.35 0.21
C PRO A 116 1.52 15.85 0.52
N PHE A 117 0.94 15.48 1.67
CA PHE A 117 0.73 14.08 2.03
C PHE A 117 -0.42 13.50 1.20
N VAL A 118 -0.05 12.77 0.15
CA VAL A 118 -0.99 12.19 -0.80
C VAL A 118 -0.73 10.70 -1.00
N LEU A 119 -1.81 9.96 -1.21
CA LEU A 119 -1.76 8.59 -1.70
C LEU A 119 -2.55 8.52 -3.01
N ILE A 120 -2.05 7.79 -4.00
CA ILE A 120 -2.78 7.57 -5.26
C ILE A 120 -3.04 6.08 -5.38
N TYR A 121 -4.31 5.71 -5.33
CA TYR A 121 -4.77 4.34 -5.54
C TYR A 121 -5.05 4.14 -7.02
N HIS A 122 -4.32 3.21 -7.63
CA HIS A 122 -4.47 2.86 -9.03
C HIS A 122 -4.78 1.37 -9.15
N THR A 123 -5.78 1.03 -9.95
CA THR A 123 -6.11 -0.35 -10.32
C THR A 123 -6.46 -0.41 -11.80
N ASP A 124 -6.09 -1.50 -12.46
CA ASP A 124 -6.32 -1.66 -13.89
C ASP A 124 -7.71 -2.25 -14.19
N ALA A 125 -7.94 -2.82 -15.37
CA ALA A 125 -9.26 -3.36 -15.74
C ALA A 125 -9.41 -4.87 -15.46
N THR A 126 -8.38 -5.50 -14.90
CA THR A 126 -8.16 -6.94 -15.02
C THR A 126 -8.39 -7.74 -13.75
N GLU A 127 -8.93 -7.16 -12.68
CA GLU A 127 -9.15 -7.83 -11.39
C GLU A 127 -9.93 -9.15 -11.50
N GLY A 128 -10.88 -9.24 -12.44
CA GLY A 128 -11.67 -10.44 -12.75
C GLY A 128 -11.23 -11.24 -13.99
N SER A 129 -10.13 -10.86 -14.65
CA SER A 129 -9.67 -11.48 -15.90
C SER A 129 -8.15 -11.63 -16.03
N ALA A 130 -7.40 -11.16 -15.02
CA ALA A 130 -5.97 -11.21 -14.96
C ALA A 130 -5.44 -12.65 -14.90
N VAL A 131 -4.22 -12.83 -15.40
CA VAL A 131 -3.45 -14.06 -15.22
C VAL A 131 -2.11 -13.69 -14.57
N PRO A 132 -1.83 -14.11 -13.32
CA PRO A 132 -2.72 -14.82 -12.40
C PRO A 132 -3.95 -14.00 -12.01
N SER A 133 -5.03 -14.66 -11.59
CA SER A 133 -6.26 -14.00 -11.12
C SER A 133 -5.92 -13.04 -9.97
N GLU A 134 -6.58 -11.88 -9.94
CA GLU A 134 -6.47 -10.84 -8.92
C GLU A 134 -7.79 -10.68 -8.13
N GLU A 135 -8.68 -11.67 -8.24
CA GLU A 135 -10.06 -11.67 -7.71
C GLU A 135 -10.14 -11.67 -6.17
N SER A 136 -9.01 -11.78 -5.47
CA SER A 136 -8.95 -11.80 -4.00
C SER A 136 -8.28 -10.56 -3.41
N ASN A 137 -7.95 -9.57 -4.24
CA ASN A 137 -7.54 -8.27 -3.72
C ASN A 137 -8.72 -7.60 -3.01
N ARG A 138 -8.43 -6.96 -1.89
CA ARG A 138 -9.39 -6.27 -1.03
C ARG A 138 -9.02 -4.81 -0.82
N GLY A 139 -8.20 -4.23 -1.70
CA GLY A 139 -7.69 -2.87 -1.53
C GLY A 139 -6.81 -2.74 -0.29
N PHE A 140 -7.03 -1.68 0.51
CA PHE A 140 -6.20 -1.41 1.67
C PHE A 140 -6.90 -0.72 2.86
N CYS A 141 -6.32 -0.92 4.04
CA CYS A 141 -6.55 -0.20 5.27
C CYS A 141 -5.21 0.18 5.89
N LEU A 142 -5.02 1.48 6.12
CA LEU A 142 -3.83 2.03 6.74
C LEU A 142 -4.17 2.88 7.96
N ASN A 143 -3.38 2.79 9.03
CA ASN A 143 -3.28 3.86 10.02
C ASN A 143 -2.19 4.84 9.58
N TYR A 144 -2.29 6.09 10.02
CA TYR A 144 -1.25 7.08 9.75
C TYR A 144 -0.99 8.00 10.94
N VAL A 145 0.26 8.44 11.06
CA VAL A 145 0.69 9.43 12.06
C VAL A 145 1.62 10.43 11.38
N GLN A 146 1.28 11.72 11.43
CA GLN A 146 2.16 12.77 10.91
C GLN A 146 3.42 12.88 11.79
N GLN A 147 4.58 13.04 11.15
CA GLN A 147 5.87 13.18 11.78
C GLN A 147 6.29 14.65 11.87
N PRO A 148 6.70 15.14 13.06
CA PRO A 148 7.14 16.52 13.22
C PRO A 148 8.36 16.81 12.34
N CYS A 149 8.55 18.08 12.01
CA CYS A 149 9.79 18.54 11.39
C CYS A 149 10.96 18.36 12.35
N VAL A 150 12.07 17.82 11.85
CA VAL A 150 13.36 17.70 12.56
C VAL A 150 14.32 18.82 12.17
#